data_AF-A0A955QLL5-F1
#
_entry.id   AF-A0A955QLL5-F1
#
_cell.length_a   1.000
_cell.length_b   1.000
_cell.length_c   1.000
_cell.angle_alpha   90.00
_cell.angle_beta   90.00
_cell.angle_gamma   90.00
#
_symmetry.space_group_name_H-M   'P 1'
#
loop_
_entity.id
_entity.type
_entity.pdbx_description
1 polymer ?
#
loop_
_entity_poly.entity_id
_entity_poly.type
_entity_poly.pdbx_seq_one_letter_code
_entity_poly.pdbx_strand_id
1 'polypeptide(L)' 'MVSQCKKGLDTAFQELEQAKTNGFSGSVNWSKAATLLSAAKMQQQFDKYPNCLDKIKRARFYITESQKT' A
#
# COMPACT_ATOMS: atom_id res chain seq x y z
N MET A 1 -0.70 7.51 16.64
CA MET A 1 -1.25 7.30 15.27
C MET A 1 -0.20 7.51 14.17
N VAL A 2 0.63 8.56 14.24
CA VAL A 2 1.74 8.84 13.29
C VAL A 2 2.62 7.63 13.00
N SER A 3 3.14 6.99 14.07
CA SER A 3 4.02 5.83 13.99
C SER A 3 3.38 4.62 13.30
N GLN A 4 2.08 4.40 13.49
CA GLN A 4 1.36 3.29 12.85
C GLN A 4 1.16 3.52 11.35
N CYS A 5 0.80 4.74 10.95
CA CYS A 5 0.71 5.11 9.54
C CYS A 5 2.09 4.98 8.87
N LYS A 6 3.16 5.48 9.50
CA LYS A 6 4.53 5.38 8.94
C LYS A 6 4.98 3.93 8.78
N LYS A 7 4.92 3.14 9.85
CA LYS A 7 5.28 1.71 9.81
C LYS A 7 4.42 0.95 8.79
N GLY A 8 3.11 1.20 8.76
CA GLY A 8 2.21 0.54 7.81
C GLY A 8 2.51 0.90 6.35
N LEU A 9 2.89 2.15 6.08
CA LEU A 9 3.34 2.61 4.76
C LEU A 9 4.61 1.88 4.32
N ASP A 10 5.63 1.86 5.18
CA ASP A 10 6.91 1.21 4.87
C ASP A 10 6.71 -0.30 4.63
N THR A 11 5.93 -0.97 5.49
CA THR A 11 5.59 -2.39 5.31
C THR A 11 4.82 -2.63 4.01
N ALA A 12 3.82 -1.82 3.69
CA ALA A 12 3.03 -2.03 2.49
C ALA A 12 3.82 -1.74 1.20
N PHE A 13 4.76 -0.80 1.23
CA PHE A 13 5.71 -0.59 0.12
C PHE A 13 6.66 -1.79 -0.05
N GLN A 14 7.13 -2.39 1.04
CA GLN A 14 7.90 -3.63 0.97
C GLN A 14 7.09 -4.78 0.37
N GLU A 15 5.85 -4.99 0.82
CA GLU A 15 4.96 -6.02 0.28
C GLU A 15 4.68 -5.79 -1.22
N LEU A 16 4.53 -4.53 -1.64
CA LEU A 16 4.33 -4.15 -3.05
C LEU A 16 5.54 -4.52 -3.92
N GLU A 17 6.76 -4.23 -3.46
CA GLU A 17 7.99 -4.58 -4.19
C GLU A 17 8.23 -6.10 -4.20
N GLN A 18 7.91 -6.80 -3.12
CA GLN A 18 7.97 -8.27 -3.09
C GLN A 18 7.00 -8.91 -4.07
N ALA A 19 5.77 -8.37 -4.16
CA ALA A 19 4.81 -8.85 -5.13
C ALA A 19 5.31 -8.62 -6.57
N LYS A 20 5.95 -7.48 -6.84
CA LYS A 20 6.56 -7.16 -8.15
C LYS A 20 7.64 -8.17 -8.57
N THR A 21 8.47 -8.62 -7.62
CA THR A 21 9.53 -9.60 -7.90
C THR A 21 9.01 -11.00 -8.19
N ASN A 22 7.84 -11.39 -7.67
CA ASN A 22 7.30 -12.75 -7.79
C ASN A 22 6.60 -13.05 -9.13
N GLY A 23 6.71 -12.17 -10.12
CA GLY A 23 6.05 -12.34 -11.41
C GLY A 23 4.58 -11.93 -11.33
N PHE A 24 4.34 -10.64 -11.51
CA PHE A 24 3.02 -10.06 -11.29
C PHE A 24 2.05 -10.44 -12.42
N SER A 25 1.23 -11.47 -12.22
CA SER A 25 0.18 -11.90 -13.18
C SER A 25 -0.93 -10.84 -13.39
N GLY A 26 -0.95 -9.75 -12.62
CA GLY A 26 -2.05 -8.77 -12.63
C GLY A 26 -1.65 -7.30 -12.46
N SER A 27 -0.75 -6.75 -13.29
CA SER A 27 -0.11 -5.41 -13.16
C SER A 27 -1.05 -4.24 -12.78
N VAL A 28 -2.34 -4.36 -13.09
CA VAL A 28 -3.39 -3.41 -12.69
C VAL A 28 -3.54 -3.31 -11.17
N ASN A 29 -3.47 -4.42 -10.44
CA ASN A 29 -3.59 -4.43 -8.98
C ASN A 29 -2.34 -3.83 -8.32
N TRP A 30 -1.16 -4.01 -8.92
CA TRP A 30 0.08 -3.36 -8.48
C TRP A 30 -0.07 -1.84 -8.55
N SER A 31 -0.44 -1.33 -9.72
CA SER A 31 -0.59 0.12 -9.94
C SER A 31 -1.62 0.72 -9.00
N LYS A 32 -2.75 0.02 -8.77
CA LYS A 32 -3.76 0.45 -7.78
C LYS A 32 -3.18 0.55 -6.37
N ALA A 33 -2.45 -0.47 -5.93
CA ALA A 33 -1.82 -0.47 -4.62
C ALA A 33 -0.78 0.66 -4.49
N ALA A 34 0.07 0.86 -5.51
CA ALA A 34 1.06 1.93 -5.55
C ALA A 34 0.42 3.32 -5.44
N THR A 35 -0.66 3.58 -6.19
CA THR A 35 -1.40 4.85 -6.11
C THR A 35 -2.01 5.08 -4.72
N LEU A 36 -2.58 4.04 -4.10
CA LEU A 36 -3.14 4.12 -2.76
C LEU A 36 -2.08 4.46 -1.70
N LEU A 37 -0.90 3.84 -1.79
CA LEU A 37 0.21 4.12 -0.87
C LEU A 37 0.76 5.55 -1.04
N SER A 38 0.93 6.02 -2.28
CA SER A 38 1.32 7.41 -2.53
C SER A 38 0.31 8.40 -1.96
N ALA A 39 -1.00 8.13 -2.10
CA ALA A 39 -2.03 8.95 -1.49
C ALA A 39 -2.03 8.87 0.05
N ALA A 40 -1.72 7.70 0.64
CA ALA A 40 -1.57 7.54 2.09
C ALA A 40 -0.39 8.38 2.63
N LYS A 41 0.72 8.43 1.88
CA LYS A 41 1.90 9.24 2.23
C LYS A 41 1.61 10.74 2.19
N MET A 42 0.86 11.20 1.18
CA MET A 42 0.37 12.59 1.17
C MET A 42 -0.50 12.87 2.40
N GLN A 43 -1.45 11.98 2.70
CA GLN A 43 -2.32 12.14 3.87
C GLN A 43 -1.54 12.13 5.20
N GLN A 44 -0.45 11.36 5.29
CA GLN A 44 0.48 11.43 6.41
C GLN A 44 1.09 12.82 6.57
N GLN A 45 1.51 13.47 5.48
CA GLN A 45 2.09 14.82 5.50
C GLN A 45 1.08 15.90 5.90
N PHE A 46 -0.22 15.66 5.68
CA PHE A 46 -1.31 16.55 6.11
C PHE A 46 -1.92 16.16 7.47
N ASP A 47 -1.23 15.37 8.29
CA ASP A 47 -1.70 14.87 9.59
C ASP A 47 -3.04 14.09 9.56
N LYS A 48 -3.47 13.60 8.38
CA LYS A 48 -4.69 12.81 8.20
C LYS A 48 -4.45 11.32 8.44
N TYR A 49 -3.98 10.98 9.64
CA TYR A 49 -3.59 9.61 10.03
C TYR A 49 -4.67 8.53 9.86
N PRO A 50 -5.96 8.76 10.19
CA PRO A 50 -7.00 7.74 10.00
C PRO A 50 -7.17 7.35 8.53
N ASN A 51 -7.11 8.34 7.63
CA ASN A 51 -7.24 8.10 6.19
C ASN A 51 -6.00 7.39 5.62
N CYS A 52 -4.81 7.71 6.14
CA CYS A 52 -3.59 6.98 5.82
C CYS A 52 -3.75 5.48 6.13
N LEU A 53 -4.24 5.14 7.34
CA LEU A 53 -4.44 3.75 7.75
C LEU A 53 -5.47 3.01 6.88
N ASP A 54 -6.57 3.67 6.50
CA ASP A 54 -7.56 3.10 5.58
C ASP A 54 -6.95 2.80 4.20
N LYS A 55 -6.16 3.73 3.66
CA LYS A 55 -5.49 3.55 2.36
C LYS A 55 -4.43 2.45 2.40
N ILE A 56 -3.66 2.35 3.49
CA ILE A 56 -2.71 1.26 3.69
C ILE A 56 -3.44 -0.08 3.70
N LYS A 57 -4.56 -0.20 4.43
CA LYS A 57 -5.38 -1.43 4.44
C LYS A 57 -5.83 -1.84 3.04
N ARG A 58 -6.35 -0.89 2.26
CA ARG A 58 -6.78 -1.15 0.87
C ARG A 58 -5.62 -1.53 -0.04
N ALA A 59 -4.47 -0.85 0.08
CA ALA A 59 -3.30 -1.18 -0.71
C ALA A 59 -2.83 -2.62 -0.46
N ARG A 60 -2.74 -3.02 0.81
CA ARG A 60 -2.36 -4.39 1.20
C ARG A 60 -3.35 -5.43 0.67
N PHE A 61 -4.65 -5.13 0.66
CA PHE A 61 -5.65 -6.00 0.03
C PHE A 61 -5.35 -6.23 -1.45
N TYR A 62 -5.09 -5.18 -2.24
CA TYR A 62 -4.74 -5.33 -3.66
C TYR A 62 -3.42 -6.07 -3.88
N ILE A 63 -2.43 -5.89 -2.99
CA ILE A 63 -1.17 -6.62 -3.02
C ILE A 63 -1.41 -8.11 -2.78
N THR A 64 -2.19 -8.49 -1.76
CA THR A 64 -2.53 -9.89 -1.52
C THR A 64 -3.34 -10.50 -2.66
N GLU A 65 -4.33 -9.78 -3.19
CA GLU A 65 -5.12 -10.25 -4.33
C GLU A 65 -4.26 -10.46 -5.58
N SER A 66 -3.23 -9.64 -5.77
CA SER A 66 -2.31 -9.81 -6.90
C SER A 66 -1.39 -11.02 -6.82
N GLN A 67 -1.20 -11.57 -5.63
CA GLN A 67 -0.37 -12.77 -5.38
C GLN A 67 -1.17 -14.07 -5.52
N LYS A 68 -2.51 -14.01 -5.57
CA LYS A 68 -3.39 -15.19 -5.63
C LYS A 68 -3.62 -15.75 -7.05
N THR A 69 -2.93 -15.25 -8.05
CA THR A 69 -3.09 -15.64 -9.46
C THR A 69 -1.93 -16.52 -9.92
#